data_AF-A0A2T0MIY0-F1
#
_entry.id   AF-A0A2T0MIY0-F1
#
_cell.length_a   1.000
_cell.length_b   1.000
_cell.length_c   1.000
_cell.angle_alpha   90.00
_cell.angle_beta   90.00
_cell.angle_gamma   90.00
#
_symmetry.space_group_name_H-M   'P 1'
#
loop_
_entity.id
_entity.type
_entity.pdbx_description
1 polymer ?
#
loop_
_entity_poly.entity_id
_entity_poly.type
_entity_poly.pdbx_seq_one_letter_code
_entity_poly.pdbx_strand_id
1 'polypeptide(L)'
;MKTQYLIFAILLLLLVGCSKDDGATPEPIIEPEQKSSEKQLISFRFTGIEKDGITVDIPAEIDQTAKTIGAEIPSGTDITAMEPEIEISDKATYEPTGPQDFSNPINYTVTAEDGTSRTYLVTIAVALSQKEILLKIAEANPGNTLSWNENDDISDWEEISLDSIGNIIELRLNSRDISFLPPEIGQLSELIILDLEDNSLPTLPVEIWQIFNLRELDLTAIGLSALPPEIGQLENLTTLSLSLNNLVDLPPEIGNLSNLRELFVTTNNLPDLPPEIGQLSSLMGLYLSDNELSALPPELGQLSNLQVLYLSGNDLSTLPPEIGQLSSLGALILAGNNLSEIPSEFQQLSNLVVLDLRNNELSGLGTNHIPMVNSDPLTISCESNLQVLWLAENKKPMVLDDCICDLDKDHGGTVDIDIVLAPDPENPNPSVVCQGDVIGK
;
A
#
# COMPACT_ATOMS: atom_id res chain seq x y z
N MET A 1 44.81 -26.38 -15.93
CA MET A 1 44.84 -27.84 -16.19
C MET A 1 43.39 -28.26 -16.45
N LYS A 2 43.03 -28.81 -17.63
CA LYS A 2 43.13 -30.25 -18.00
C LYS A 2 42.35 -31.15 -17.01
N THR A 3 41.48 -32.11 -17.36
CA THR A 3 41.03 -32.76 -18.64
C THR A 3 39.86 -33.71 -18.27
N GLN A 4 38.90 -34.17 -19.09
CA GLN A 4 38.37 -33.81 -20.44
C GLN A 4 37.15 -34.73 -20.76
N TYR A 5 36.29 -34.39 -21.73
CA TYR A 5 35.20 -35.25 -22.23
C TYR A 5 35.66 -36.63 -22.74
N LEU A 6 34.78 -37.64 -22.64
CA LEU A 6 34.92 -38.89 -23.40
C LEU A 6 33.56 -39.35 -23.98
N ILE A 7 33.35 -39.04 -25.26
CA ILE A 7 32.33 -39.67 -26.11
C ILE A 7 33.02 -40.86 -26.80
N PHE A 8 32.38 -42.03 -26.83
CA PHE A 8 32.83 -43.16 -27.63
C PHE A 8 31.76 -43.60 -28.64
N ALA A 9 32.03 -43.34 -29.91
CA ALA A 9 31.38 -44.00 -31.03
C ALA A 9 32.44 -44.87 -31.73
N ILE A 10 32.16 -46.17 -31.91
CA ILE A 10 32.96 -47.05 -32.77
C ILE A 10 32.00 -47.73 -33.73
N LEU A 11 32.23 -47.47 -35.02
CA LEU A 11 31.65 -48.18 -36.14
C LEU A 11 32.80 -48.76 -36.96
N LEU A 12 32.83 -50.08 -37.19
CA LEU A 12 33.39 -50.62 -38.43
C LEU A 12 32.85 -52.02 -38.74
N LEU A 13 32.44 -52.21 -39.99
CA LEU A 13 32.12 -53.52 -40.56
C LEU A 13 33.42 -54.26 -40.95
N LEU A 14 33.37 -55.60 -41.09
CA LEU A 14 33.38 -56.24 -42.42
C LEU A 14 33.21 -57.77 -42.39
N LEU A 15 32.35 -58.22 -43.31
CA LEU A 15 32.10 -59.54 -43.92
C LEU A 15 33.19 -60.63 -43.81
N VAL A 16 32.76 -61.89 -43.61
CA VAL A 16 32.84 -63.04 -44.57
C VAL A 16 31.77 -64.08 -44.14
N GLY A 17 31.20 -64.86 -45.08
CA GLY A 17 30.13 -65.82 -44.81
C GLY A 17 30.45 -67.31 -45.04
N CYS A 18 29.39 -68.12 -44.99
CA CYS A 18 29.27 -69.55 -45.31
C CYS A 18 29.80 -70.60 -44.31
N SER A 19 28.86 -71.22 -43.57
CA SER A 19 28.57 -72.66 -43.74
C SER A 19 27.12 -72.98 -43.36
N LYS A 20 26.58 -74.05 -43.94
CA LYS A 20 25.38 -74.74 -43.42
C LYS A 20 25.75 -75.56 -42.17
N ASP A 21 24.84 -75.65 -41.21
CA ASP A 21 24.26 -76.92 -40.76
C ASP A 21 23.03 -76.67 -39.84
N ASP A 22 22.27 -77.74 -39.58
CA ASP A 22 20.91 -77.69 -39.02
C ASP A 22 20.81 -77.27 -37.54
N GLY A 23 19.72 -76.59 -37.18
CA GLY A 23 19.36 -76.30 -35.79
C GLY A 23 18.14 -75.38 -35.67
N ALA A 24 17.07 -75.88 -35.05
CA ALA A 24 15.75 -75.25 -34.91
C ALA A 24 15.75 -73.71 -34.73
N THR A 25 14.82 -73.04 -35.43
CA THR A 25 14.36 -71.69 -35.08
C THR A 25 13.86 -71.69 -33.63
N PRO A 26 14.39 -70.84 -32.74
CA PRO A 26 13.74 -70.59 -31.46
C PRO A 26 12.35 -70.00 -31.74
N GLU A 27 11.33 -70.45 -31.03
CA GLU A 27 10.06 -69.72 -30.98
C GLU A 27 10.34 -68.30 -30.44
N PRO A 28 9.66 -67.26 -30.95
CA PRO A 28 9.82 -65.93 -30.38
C PRO A 28 9.35 -65.97 -28.92
N ILE A 29 10.26 -65.65 -28.00
CA ILE A 29 9.89 -65.39 -26.61
C ILE A 29 8.99 -64.16 -26.65
N ILE A 30 7.69 -64.37 -26.49
CA ILE A 30 6.76 -63.29 -26.20
C ILE A 30 7.09 -62.86 -24.77
N GLU A 31 7.93 -61.85 -24.62
CA GLU A 31 8.02 -61.13 -23.35
C GLU A 31 6.61 -60.65 -22.99
N PRO A 32 6.13 -60.88 -21.77
CA PRO A 32 4.82 -60.39 -21.37
C PRO A 32 4.81 -58.88 -21.50
N GLU A 33 3.83 -58.32 -22.22
CA GLU A 33 3.72 -56.87 -22.44
C GLU A 33 3.89 -56.14 -21.11
N GLN A 34 4.94 -55.30 -21.02
CA GLN A 34 5.20 -54.53 -19.82
C GLN A 34 4.11 -53.48 -19.67
N LYS A 35 3.17 -53.77 -18.76
CA LYS A 35 2.08 -52.87 -18.41
C LYS A 35 2.61 -51.55 -17.86
N SER A 36 1.99 -50.45 -18.28
CA SER A 36 2.29 -49.10 -17.77
C SER A 36 2.02 -49.01 -16.26
N SER A 37 2.93 -48.35 -15.54
CA SER A 37 2.79 -48.02 -14.11
C SER A 37 2.46 -46.53 -13.88
N GLU A 38 2.28 -45.76 -14.96
CA GLU A 38 1.91 -44.35 -14.90
C GLU A 38 0.45 -44.17 -14.49
N LYS A 39 0.24 -43.21 -13.58
CA LYS A 39 -1.03 -42.95 -12.87
C LYS A 39 -1.07 -41.51 -12.36
N GLN A 40 -0.67 -40.60 -13.24
CA GLN A 40 -0.73 -39.17 -12.98
C GLN A 40 -2.08 -38.65 -13.45
N LEU A 41 -2.67 -37.78 -12.64
CA LEU A 41 -3.73 -36.89 -13.10
C LEU A 41 -3.03 -35.66 -13.69
N ILE A 42 -3.27 -35.38 -14.96
CA ILE A 42 -2.53 -34.41 -15.79
C ILE A 42 -3.29 -33.08 -15.85
N SER A 43 -4.60 -33.15 -16.03
CA SER A 43 -5.50 -31.99 -16.08
C SER A 43 -6.82 -32.32 -15.37
N PHE A 44 -7.41 -31.33 -14.74
CA PHE A 44 -8.73 -31.38 -14.10
C PHE A 44 -9.38 -30.01 -14.32
N ARG A 45 -10.51 -29.95 -15.01
CA ARG A 45 -11.12 -28.69 -15.45
C ARG A 45 -12.64 -28.78 -15.39
N PHE A 46 -13.29 -27.76 -14.84
CA PHE A 46 -14.73 -27.57 -15.02
C PHE A 46 -14.94 -26.70 -16.25
N THR A 47 -15.82 -27.11 -17.16
CA THR A 47 -16.10 -26.38 -18.39
C THR A 47 -17.53 -25.88 -18.40
N GLY A 48 -17.79 -24.81 -19.15
CA GLY A 48 -19.16 -24.32 -19.34
C GLY A 48 -19.78 -23.60 -18.14
N ILE A 49 -18.98 -23.03 -17.23
CA ILE A 49 -19.48 -22.34 -16.02
C ILE A 49 -19.86 -20.90 -16.38
N GLU A 50 -21.07 -20.47 -16.05
CA GLU A 50 -21.49 -19.09 -16.31
C GLU A 50 -21.02 -18.14 -15.20
N LYS A 51 -20.30 -17.08 -15.56
CA LYS A 51 -19.92 -15.96 -14.69
C LYS A 51 -20.21 -14.65 -15.41
N ASP A 52 -20.97 -13.76 -14.79
CA ASP A 52 -21.27 -12.41 -15.32
C ASP A 52 -21.85 -12.39 -16.75
N GLY A 53 -22.58 -13.45 -17.12
CA GLY A 53 -23.14 -13.66 -18.47
C GLY A 53 -22.13 -14.14 -19.52
N ILE A 54 -20.97 -14.63 -19.07
CA ILE A 54 -19.89 -15.21 -19.89
C ILE A 54 -19.64 -16.65 -19.44
N THR A 55 -19.65 -17.57 -20.40
CA THR A 55 -19.20 -18.94 -20.18
C THR A 55 -17.68 -19.00 -20.02
N VAL A 56 -17.20 -19.54 -18.89
CA VAL A 56 -15.78 -19.71 -18.56
C VAL A 56 -15.44 -21.18 -18.25
N ASP A 57 -14.20 -21.55 -18.55
CA ASP A 57 -13.61 -22.84 -18.18
C ASP A 57 -12.60 -22.63 -17.05
N ILE A 58 -12.70 -23.43 -15.99
CA ILE A 58 -11.95 -23.28 -14.74
C ILE A 58 -11.00 -24.46 -14.57
N PRO A 59 -9.69 -24.28 -14.79
CA PRO A 59 -8.69 -25.30 -14.47
C PRO A 59 -8.52 -25.40 -12.94
N ALA A 60 -8.41 -26.61 -12.43
CA ALA A 60 -8.02 -26.86 -11.05
C ALA A 60 -6.49 -26.94 -10.91
N GLU A 61 -5.94 -26.42 -9.82
CA GLU A 61 -4.55 -26.61 -9.44
C GLU A 61 -4.32 -28.04 -8.94
N ILE A 62 -3.25 -28.70 -9.40
CA ILE A 62 -2.93 -30.10 -9.06
C ILE A 62 -1.58 -30.16 -8.34
N ASP A 63 -1.59 -30.34 -7.01
CA ASP A 63 -0.36 -30.60 -6.26
C ASP A 63 0.03 -32.08 -6.39
N GLN A 64 1.03 -32.34 -7.23
CA GLN A 64 1.59 -33.68 -7.42
C GLN A 64 2.40 -34.20 -6.23
N THR A 65 2.72 -33.38 -5.23
CA THR A 65 3.38 -33.79 -3.99
C THR A 65 2.36 -34.11 -2.91
N ALA A 66 1.45 -33.18 -2.59
CA ALA A 66 0.42 -33.37 -1.57
C ALA A 66 -0.72 -34.33 -2.00
N LYS A 67 -0.87 -34.55 -3.32
CA LYS A 67 -2.00 -35.28 -3.92
C LYS A 67 -3.34 -34.62 -3.64
N THR A 68 -3.37 -33.29 -3.77
CA THR A 68 -4.58 -32.48 -3.67
C THR A 68 -4.88 -31.83 -5.01
N ILE A 69 -6.16 -31.55 -5.25
CA ILE A 69 -6.64 -30.80 -6.41
C ILE A 69 -7.60 -29.73 -5.88
N GLY A 70 -7.34 -28.47 -6.22
CA GLY A 70 -8.11 -27.32 -5.75
C GLY A 70 -8.67 -26.51 -6.91
N ALA A 71 -9.94 -26.12 -6.84
CA ALA A 71 -10.49 -25.10 -7.73
C ALA A 71 -11.41 -24.16 -6.96
N GLU A 72 -11.39 -22.89 -7.35
CA GLU A 72 -12.35 -21.88 -6.90
C GLU A 72 -13.36 -21.62 -8.03
N ILE A 73 -14.64 -21.72 -7.70
CA ILE A 73 -15.77 -21.65 -8.62
C ILE A 73 -16.55 -20.37 -8.35
N PRO A 74 -17.06 -19.65 -9.38
CA PRO A 74 -17.84 -18.43 -9.22
C PRO A 74 -19.01 -18.55 -8.25
N SER A 75 -19.30 -17.45 -7.55
CA SER A 75 -20.40 -17.33 -6.60
C SER A 75 -21.74 -17.75 -7.22
N GLY A 76 -22.58 -18.41 -6.44
CA GLY A 76 -23.89 -18.91 -6.88
C GLY A 76 -23.87 -20.13 -7.82
N THR A 77 -22.70 -20.68 -8.17
CA THR A 77 -22.64 -21.92 -8.97
C THR A 77 -23.11 -23.13 -8.14
N ASP A 78 -23.99 -23.94 -8.70
CA ASP A 78 -24.41 -25.22 -8.11
C ASP A 78 -23.31 -26.27 -8.28
N ILE A 79 -22.61 -26.59 -7.18
CA ILE A 79 -21.54 -27.58 -7.14
C ILE A 79 -22.01 -29.01 -6.84
N THR A 80 -23.32 -29.24 -6.70
CA THR A 80 -23.87 -30.54 -6.28
C THR A 80 -23.94 -31.60 -7.39
N ALA A 81 -23.69 -31.22 -8.65
CA ALA A 81 -23.73 -32.11 -9.80
C ALA A 81 -22.79 -31.68 -10.95
N MET A 82 -21.52 -31.41 -10.65
CA MET A 82 -20.54 -31.00 -11.67
C MET A 82 -19.80 -32.19 -12.28
N GLU A 83 -19.54 -32.17 -13.59
CA GLU A 83 -18.71 -33.18 -14.28
C GLU A 83 -17.42 -32.52 -14.80
N PRO A 84 -16.25 -32.80 -14.20
CA PRO A 84 -14.97 -32.25 -14.66
C PRO A 84 -14.45 -33.01 -15.89
N GLU A 85 -13.83 -32.27 -16.80
CA GLU A 85 -12.97 -32.82 -17.84
C GLU A 85 -11.61 -33.17 -17.23
N ILE A 86 -11.21 -34.44 -17.33
CA ILE A 86 -10.01 -34.97 -16.69
C ILE A 86 -9.09 -35.63 -17.73
N GLU A 87 -7.83 -35.22 -17.73
CA GLU A 87 -6.75 -35.91 -18.45
C GLU A 87 -5.89 -36.70 -17.46
N ILE A 88 -5.55 -37.94 -17.81
CA ILE A 88 -4.70 -38.84 -17.02
C ILE A 88 -3.62 -39.48 -17.89
N SER A 89 -2.63 -40.12 -17.28
CA SER A 89 -1.61 -40.90 -17.97
C SER A 89 -2.17 -41.93 -18.97
N ASP A 90 -1.47 -42.10 -20.09
CA ASP A 90 -1.82 -43.08 -21.13
C ASP A 90 -2.11 -44.47 -20.55
N LYS A 91 -3.24 -45.04 -20.99
CA LYS A 91 -3.81 -46.34 -20.58
C LYS A 91 -4.23 -46.47 -19.11
N ALA A 92 -4.10 -45.45 -18.28
CA ALA A 92 -4.68 -45.49 -16.94
C ALA A 92 -6.21 -45.33 -17.00
N THR A 93 -6.90 -45.62 -15.90
CA THR A 93 -8.31 -45.29 -15.67
C THR A 93 -8.45 -44.41 -14.43
N TYR A 94 -9.60 -43.77 -14.23
CA TYR A 94 -9.91 -43.02 -13.01
C TYR A 94 -11.32 -43.32 -12.51
N GLU A 95 -11.55 -43.14 -11.21
CA GLU A 95 -12.86 -43.13 -10.57
C GLU A 95 -12.87 -42.05 -9.47
N PRO A 96 -14.01 -41.38 -9.17
CA PRO A 96 -15.31 -41.56 -9.81
C PRO A 96 -15.40 -40.97 -11.22
N THR A 97 -16.41 -41.41 -11.98
CA THR A 97 -16.75 -40.91 -13.32
C THR A 97 -18.17 -40.31 -13.33
N GLY A 98 -18.43 -39.38 -14.25
CA GLY A 98 -19.71 -38.66 -14.34
C GLY A 98 -19.86 -37.52 -13.32
N PRO A 99 -21.03 -36.86 -13.26
CA PRO A 99 -21.30 -35.74 -12.35
C PRO A 99 -21.17 -36.13 -10.87
N GLN A 100 -20.51 -35.28 -10.07
CA GLN A 100 -20.29 -35.46 -8.63
C GLN A 100 -20.81 -34.25 -7.82
N ASP A 101 -21.10 -34.51 -6.54
CA ASP A 101 -21.41 -33.48 -5.53
C ASP A 101 -20.13 -33.06 -4.80
N PHE A 102 -19.62 -31.87 -5.14
CA PHE A 102 -18.39 -31.31 -4.56
C PHE A 102 -18.61 -30.52 -3.26
N SER A 103 -19.82 -30.56 -2.67
CA SER A 103 -20.09 -29.95 -1.35
C SER A 103 -19.22 -30.51 -0.22
N ASN A 104 -18.55 -31.64 -0.44
CA ASN A 104 -17.53 -32.21 0.43
C ASN A 104 -16.33 -32.69 -0.41
N PRO A 105 -15.10 -32.75 0.15
CA PRO A 105 -13.94 -33.24 -0.58
C PRO A 105 -14.08 -34.67 -1.12
N ILE A 106 -13.70 -34.89 -2.38
CA ILE A 106 -13.89 -36.15 -3.12
C ILE A 106 -12.53 -36.79 -3.44
N ASN A 107 -12.41 -38.11 -3.25
CA ASN A 107 -11.22 -38.86 -3.64
C ASN A 107 -11.31 -39.35 -5.09
N TYR A 108 -10.46 -38.81 -5.98
CA TYR A 108 -10.26 -39.30 -7.34
C TYR A 108 -9.07 -40.25 -7.40
N THR A 109 -9.28 -41.49 -7.82
CA THR A 109 -8.25 -42.55 -7.85
C THR A 109 -7.88 -42.92 -9.28
N VAL A 110 -6.67 -42.56 -9.70
CA VAL A 110 -6.08 -42.97 -10.98
C VAL A 110 -5.41 -44.33 -10.82
N THR A 111 -5.75 -45.29 -11.68
CA THR A 111 -5.22 -46.67 -11.67
C THR A 111 -4.48 -46.96 -12.96
N ALA A 112 -3.22 -47.36 -12.86
CA ALA A 112 -2.36 -47.70 -13.99
C ALA A 112 -2.72 -49.06 -14.62
N GLU A 113 -2.21 -49.32 -15.82
CA GLU A 113 -2.39 -50.60 -16.54
C GLU A 113 -1.84 -51.81 -15.75
N ASP A 114 -0.82 -51.60 -14.91
CA ASP A 114 -0.25 -52.59 -13.99
C ASP A 114 -1.13 -52.89 -12.75
N GLY A 115 -2.21 -52.14 -12.54
CA GLY A 115 -3.14 -52.26 -11.42
C GLY A 115 -2.74 -51.50 -10.16
N THR A 116 -1.62 -50.79 -10.15
CA THR A 116 -1.25 -49.88 -9.06
C THR A 116 -2.04 -48.57 -9.17
N SER A 117 -2.45 -47.99 -8.04
CA SER A 117 -3.28 -46.78 -8.01
C SER A 117 -2.66 -45.63 -7.23
N ARG A 118 -3.22 -44.43 -7.45
CA ARG A 118 -2.89 -43.19 -6.77
C ARG A 118 -4.17 -42.38 -6.60
N THR A 119 -4.46 -41.99 -5.36
CA THR A 119 -5.61 -41.16 -5.03
C THR A 119 -5.19 -39.69 -4.88
N TYR A 120 -6.04 -38.79 -5.36
CA TYR A 120 -5.98 -37.35 -5.21
C TYR A 120 -7.24 -36.88 -4.46
N LEU A 121 -7.09 -36.00 -3.48
CA LEU A 121 -8.22 -35.38 -2.79
C LEU A 121 -8.60 -34.08 -3.50
N VAL A 122 -9.78 -34.05 -4.11
CA VAL A 122 -10.34 -32.87 -4.79
C VAL A 122 -11.17 -32.08 -3.78
N THR A 123 -10.87 -30.79 -3.66
CA THR A 123 -11.62 -29.83 -2.83
C THR A 123 -12.03 -28.64 -3.71
N ILE A 124 -13.30 -28.28 -3.66
CA ILE A 124 -13.86 -27.15 -4.42
C ILE A 124 -14.30 -26.07 -3.44
N ALA A 125 -13.90 -24.83 -3.72
CA ALA A 125 -14.39 -23.65 -3.03
C ALA A 125 -15.36 -22.91 -3.95
N VAL A 126 -16.41 -22.32 -3.38
CA VAL A 126 -17.28 -21.37 -4.09
C VAL A 126 -16.92 -19.98 -3.59
N ALA A 127 -16.54 -19.10 -4.50
CA ALA A 127 -16.27 -17.70 -4.21
C ALA A 127 -17.53 -17.03 -3.61
N LEU A 128 -17.36 -16.05 -2.74
CA LEU A 128 -18.50 -15.30 -2.21
C LEU A 128 -18.97 -14.26 -3.23
N SER A 129 -20.27 -13.99 -3.25
CA SER A 129 -20.77 -12.77 -3.88
C SER A 129 -20.37 -11.55 -3.04
N GLN A 130 -20.30 -10.39 -3.70
CA GLN A 130 -20.06 -9.10 -3.03
C GLN A 130 -20.99 -8.87 -1.83
N LYS A 131 -22.27 -9.24 -1.96
CA LYS A 131 -23.26 -9.16 -0.89
C LYS A 131 -22.93 -10.08 0.29
N GLU A 132 -22.51 -11.32 0.04
CA GLU A 132 -22.13 -12.25 1.11
C GLU A 132 -20.86 -11.79 1.85
N ILE A 133 -19.90 -11.17 1.15
CA ILE A 133 -18.72 -10.55 1.77
C ILE A 133 -19.15 -9.44 2.73
N LEU A 134 -20.01 -8.52 2.27
CA LEU A 134 -20.52 -7.43 3.10
C LEU A 134 -21.34 -7.95 4.29
N LEU A 135 -22.23 -8.93 4.10
CA LEU A 135 -22.99 -9.54 5.20
C LEU A 135 -22.06 -10.21 6.23
N LYS A 136 -20.98 -10.86 5.80
CA LYS A 136 -19.94 -11.38 6.73
C LYS A 136 -19.28 -10.28 7.56
N ILE A 137 -19.03 -9.09 7.00
CA ILE A 137 -18.50 -7.94 7.76
C ILE A 137 -19.51 -7.55 8.86
N ALA A 138 -20.80 -7.42 8.53
CA ALA A 138 -21.83 -7.08 9.51
C ALA A 138 -22.00 -8.19 10.59
N GLU A 139 -22.07 -9.46 10.19
CA GLU A 139 -22.22 -10.60 11.09
C GLU A 139 -21.05 -10.76 12.07
N ALA A 140 -19.82 -10.50 11.63
CA ALA A 140 -18.64 -10.52 12.48
C ALA A 140 -18.62 -9.40 13.55
N ASN A 141 -19.45 -8.37 13.37
CA ASN A 141 -19.54 -7.19 14.23
C ASN A 141 -20.97 -7.03 14.77
N PRO A 142 -21.48 -7.89 15.67
CA PRO A 142 -22.89 -7.90 16.09
C PRO A 142 -23.37 -6.66 16.87
N GLY A 143 -22.48 -5.69 17.11
CA GLY A 143 -22.80 -4.36 17.67
C GLY A 143 -22.78 -3.22 16.65
N ASN A 144 -22.55 -3.51 15.36
CA ASN A 144 -22.43 -2.50 14.31
C ASN A 144 -23.72 -1.68 14.08
N THR A 145 -23.59 -0.54 13.41
CA THR A 145 -24.72 0.36 13.09
C THR A 145 -25.21 0.28 11.63
N LEU A 146 -24.79 -0.74 10.88
CA LEU A 146 -25.22 -1.01 9.50
C LEU A 146 -26.67 -1.53 9.48
N SER A 147 -27.41 -1.19 8.42
CA SER A 147 -28.80 -1.64 8.20
C SER A 147 -28.91 -2.86 7.28
N TRP A 148 -27.76 -3.39 6.83
CA TRP A 148 -27.64 -4.43 5.81
C TRP A 148 -28.38 -5.72 6.20
N ASN A 149 -29.05 -6.34 5.22
CA ASN A 149 -29.73 -7.62 5.41
C ASN A 149 -29.86 -8.43 4.11
N GLU A 150 -30.18 -9.71 4.24
CA GLU A 150 -30.28 -10.65 3.11
C GLU A 150 -31.33 -10.29 2.05
N ASN A 151 -32.34 -9.46 2.35
CA ASN A 151 -33.46 -9.23 1.44
C ASN A 151 -33.28 -8.00 0.52
N ASP A 152 -32.50 -7.01 0.96
CA ASP A 152 -32.34 -5.74 0.24
C ASP A 152 -31.34 -5.85 -0.90
N ASP A 153 -31.47 -5.02 -1.94
CA ASP A 153 -30.43 -4.90 -2.96
C ASP A 153 -29.23 -4.14 -2.37
N ILE A 154 -28.00 -4.53 -2.70
CA ILE A 154 -26.82 -3.84 -2.17
C ILE A 154 -26.76 -2.39 -2.66
N SER A 155 -27.36 -2.08 -3.82
CA SER A 155 -27.47 -0.71 -4.35
C SER A 155 -28.36 0.22 -3.52
N ASP A 156 -29.12 -0.29 -2.54
CA ASP A 156 -29.90 0.50 -1.58
C ASP A 156 -29.10 0.84 -0.30
N TRP A 157 -27.88 0.33 -0.12
CA TRP A 157 -27.08 0.52 1.10
C TRP A 157 -26.27 1.83 1.07
N GLU A 158 -26.45 2.68 2.08
CA GLU A 158 -25.87 4.04 2.14
C GLU A 158 -24.33 4.06 2.19
N GLU A 159 -23.73 2.94 2.61
CA GLU A 159 -22.29 2.78 2.81
C GLU A 159 -21.52 2.40 1.54
N ILE A 160 -22.20 2.10 0.42
CA ILE A 160 -21.53 1.60 -0.79
C ILE A 160 -21.88 2.40 -2.04
N SER A 161 -20.91 2.50 -2.96
CA SER A 161 -21.18 2.92 -4.34
C SER A 161 -20.78 1.82 -5.32
N LEU A 162 -21.61 1.65 -6.36
CA LEU A 162 -21.39 0.67 -7.43
C LEU A 162 -20.94 1.35 -8.73
N ASP A 163 -20.18 0.63 -9.55
CA ASP A 163 -19.89 1.02 -10.94
C ASP A 163 -21.10 0.78 -11.88
N SER A 164 -20.90 0.99 -13.18
CA SER A 164 -21.95 0.83 -14.20
C SER A 164 -22.36 -0.62 -14.51
N ILE A 165 -21.67 -1.61 -13.95
CA ILE A 165 -21.95 -3.05 -14.13
C ILE A 165 -22.26 -3.79 -12.82
N GLY A 166 -22.15 -3.11 -11.67
CA GLY A 166 -22.56 -3.61 -10.35
C GLY A 166 -21.42 -4.01 -9.42
N ASN A 167 -20.17 -3.64 -9.70
CA ASN A 167 -19.06 -3.86 -8.78
C ASN A 167 -19.01 -2.77 -7.70
N ILE A 168 -18.72 -3.15 -6.46
CA ILE A 168 -18.44 -2.21 -5.36
C ILE A 168 -17.12 -1.52 -5.63
N ILE A 169 -17.18 -0.20 -5.81
CA ILE A 169 -16.00 0.66 -6.00
C ILE A 169 -15.72 1.54 -4.77
N GLU A 170 -16.66 1.63 -3.84
CA GLU A 170 -16.57 2.44 -2.63
C GLU A 170 -17.25 1.70 -1.48
N LEU A 171 -16.59 1.67 -0.33
CA LEU A 171 -17.10 1.10 0.92
C LEU A 171 -16.73 2.04 2.08
N ARG A 172 -17.73 2.76 2.63
CA ARG A 172 -17.58 3.65 3.79
C ARG A 172 -18.19 3.03 5.04
N LEU A 173 -17.33 2.54 5.91
CA LEU A 173 -17.66 1.96 7.21
C LEU A 173 -17.30 2.90 8.37
N ASN A 174 -17.19 4.20 8.11
CA ASN A 174 -16.81 5.19 9.12
C ASN A 174 -17.82 5.29 10.28
N SER A 175 -17.31 5.29 11.51
CA SER A 175 -18.10 5.30 12.76
C SER A 175 -19.19 4.20 12.83
N ARG A 176 -18.92 3.00 12.30
CA ARG A 176 -19.92 1.89 12.22
C ARG A 176 -19.80 0.81 13.29
N ASP A 177 -19.06 1.07 14.37
CA ASP A 177 -18.79 0.11 15.46
C ASP A 177 -18.18 -1.21 14.93
N ILE A 178 -17.35 -1.12 13.89
CA ILE A 178 -16.59 -2.24 13.33
C ILE A 178 -15.37 -2.52 14.22
N SER A 179 -15.15 -3.79 14.52
CA SER A 179 -14.13 -4.30 15.44
C SER A 179 -13.32 -5.47 14.87
N PHE A 180 -13.79 -6.06 13.76
CA PHE A 180 -13.12 -7.12 13.02
C PHE A 180 -13.45 -6.99 11.53
N LEU A 181 -12.45 -7.14 10.66
CA LEU A 181 -12.66 -7.30 9.22
C LEU A 181 -12.29 -8.74 8.80
N PRO A 182 -13.22 -9.48 8.16
CA PRO A 182 -12.94 -10.82 7.63
C PRO A 182 -11.98 -10.75 6.44
N PRO A 183 -11.08 -11.75 6.25
CA PRO A 183 -10.16 -11.85 5.11
C PRO A 183 -10.83 -11.69 3.74
N GLU A 184 -12.08 -12.11 3.60
CA GLU A 184 -12.84 -12.05 2.36
C GLU A 184 -13.09 -10.62 1.84
N ILE A 185 -12.79 -9.57 2.62
CA ILE A 185 -12.74 -8.18 2.12
C ILE A 185 -11.83 -8.03 0.89
N GLY A 186 -10.72 -8.77 0.82
CA GLY A 186 -9.80 -8.73 -0.31
C GLY A 186 -10.37 -9.28 -1.63
N GLN A 187 -11.53 -9.95 -1.58
CA GLN A 187 -12.25 -10.38 -2.79
C GLN A 187 -13.01 -9.23 -3.46
N LEU A 188 -13.14 -8.06 -2.83
CA LEU A 188 -13.66 -6.84 -3.45
C LEU A 188 -12.59 -6.15 -4.31
N SER A 189 -12.12 -6.85 -5.37
CA SER A 189 -10.96 -6.42 -6.17
C SER A 189 -11.11 -5.07 -6.86
N GLU A 190 -12.35 -4.64 -7.15
CA GLU A 190 -12.66 -3.38 -7.85
C GLU A 190 -12.77 -2.17 -6.92
N LEU A 191 -12.55 -2.36 -5.61
CA LEU A 191 -12.68 -1.31 -4.61
C LEU A 191 -11.61 -0.21 -4.80
N ILE A 192 -12.07 1.04 -4.93
CA ILE A 192 -11.27 2.25 -5.16
C ILE A 192 -11.13 3.05 -3.86
N ILE A 193 -12.19 3.08 -3.05
CA ILE A 193 -12.26 3.84 -1.79
C ILE A 193 -12.65 2.87 -0.68
N LEU A 194 -11.79 2.74 0.33
CA LEU A 194 -12.07 2.03 1.57
C LEU A 194 -11.89 3.00 2.75
N ASP A 195 -13.00 3.31 3.41
CA ASP A 195 -13.03 4.21 4.56
C ASP A 195 -13.44 3.40 5.80
N LEU A 196 -12.54 3.33 6.77
CA LEU A 196 -12.68 2.62 8.03
C LEU A 196 -12.57 3.59 9.23
N GLU A 197 -12.68 4.91 9.04
CA GLU A 197 -12.50 5.93 10.07
C GLU A 197 -13.31 5.62 11.37
N ASP A 198 -12.74 5.91 12.54
CA ASP A 198 -13.46 5.88 13.83
C ASP A 198 -14.11 4.52 14.14
N ASN A 199 -13.32 3.46 13.99
CA ASN A 199 -13.66 2.08 14.35
C ASN A 199 -12.65 1.51 15.36
N SER A 200 -12.87 0.32 15.91
CA SER A 200 -11.92 -0.32 16.84
C SER A 200 -11.22 -1.50 16.18
N LEU A 201 -10.40 -1.21 15.17
CA LEU A 201 -9.72 -2.18 14.30
C LEU A 201 -8.19 -2.14 14.47
N PRO A 202 -7.63 -2.60 15.61
CA PRO A 202 -6.19 -2.59 15.86
C PRO A 202 -5.40 -3.59 14.99
N THR A 203 -6.09 -4.46 14.26
CA THR A 203 -5.52 -5.42 13.31
C THR A 203 -6.37 -5.48 12.05
N LEU A 204 -5.72 -5.37 10.89
CA LEU A 204 -6.34 -5.52 9.58
C LEU A 204 -5.96 -6.88 8.96
N PRO A 205 -6.88 -7.55 8.23
CA PRO A 205 -6.53 -8.74 7.44
C PRO A 205 -5.50 -8.40 6.36
N VAL A 206 -4.60 -9.33 6.04
CA VAL A 206 -3.50 -9.12 5.09
C VAL A 206 -4.01 -8.92 3.65
N GLU A 207 -5.21 -9.41 3.39
CA GLU A 207 -5.91 -9.36 2.13
C GLU A 207 -6.30 -7.92 1.71
N ILE A 208 -6.39 -6.96 2.65
CA ILE A 208 -6.61 -5.53 2.31
C ILE A 208 -5.47 -4.96 1.48
N TRP A 209 -4.23 -5.39 1.74
CA TRP A 209 -3.04 -4.93 1.02
C TRP A 209 -2.94 -5.47 -0.41
N GLN A 210 -3.85 -6.39 -0.79
CA GLN A 210 -3.95 -6.99 -2.12
C GLN A 210 -5.06 -6.35 -2.98
N ILE A 211 -5.79 -5.37 -2.44
CA ILE A 211 -6.82 -4.62 -3.17
C ILE A 211 -6.14 -3.53 -4.03
N PHE A 212 -5.45 -3.96 -5.08
CA PHE A 212 -4.56 -3.11 -5.88
C PHE A 212 -5.24 -1.91 -6.57
N ASN A 213 -6.58 -1.89 -6.66
CA ASN A 213 -7.35 -0.77 -7.23
C ASN A 213 -7.58 0.40 -6.26
N LEU A 214 -7.25 0.25 -4.96
CA LEU A 214 -7.41 1.31 -3.97
C LEU A 214 -6.65 2.59 -4.35
N ARG A 215 -7.34 3.72 -4.18
CA ARG A 215 -6.83 5.08 -4.35
C ARG A 215 -6.97 5.91 -3.09
N GLU A 216 -8.01 5.66 -2.31
CA GLU A 216 -8.25 6.32 -1.04
C GLU A 216 -8.45 5.24 0.02
N LEU A 217 -7.59 5.26 1.05
CA LEU A 217 -7.65 4.35 2.18
C LEU A 217 -7.62 5.17 3.47
N ASP A 218 -8.75 5.19 4.18
CA ASP A 218 -8.86 5.88 5.46
C ASP A 218 -8.83 4.88 6.62
N LEU A 219 -7.76 4.96 7.42
CA LEU A 219 -7.52 4.17 8.63
C LEU A 219 -7.46 5.10 9.86
N THR A 220 -8.07 6.28 9.80
CA THR A 220 -8.04 7.27 10.88
C THR A 220 -8.73 6.74 12.13
N ALA A 221 -8.12 6.96 13.29
CA ALA A 221 -8.66 6.60 14.61
C ALA A 221 -8.95 5.11 14.85
N ILE A 222 -8.43 4.17 14.03
CA ILE A 222 -8.76 2.75 14.18
C ILE A 222 -7.98 1.99 15.26
N GLY A 223 -6.93 2.61 15.81
CA GLY A 223 -6.12 2.06 16.90
C GLY A 223 -4.93 1.20 16.45
N LEU A 224 -4.44 1.36 15.22
CA LEU A 224 -3.20 0.71 14.74
C LEU A 224 -2.00 1.08 15.62
N SER A 225 -1.08 0.13 15.81
CA SER A 225 0.22 0.36 16.44
C SER A 225 1.42 0.24 15.48
N ALA A 226 1.20 -0.33 14.29
CA ALA A 226 2.19 -0.46 13.22
C ALA A 226 1.47 -0.65 11.87
N LEU A 227 2.17 -0.36 10.77
CA LEU A 227 1.76 -0.75 9.42
C LEU A 227 2.66 -1.90 8.92
N PRO A 228 2.09 -2.89 8.21
CA PRO A 228 2.87 -3.98 7.62
C PRO A 228 3.57 -3.53 6.33
N PRO A 229 4.73 -4.10 5.97
CA PRO A 229 5.44 -3.84 4.70
C PRO A 229 4.56 -3.96 3.45
N GLU A 230 3.54 -4.81 3.51
CA GLU A 230 2.55 -5.02 2.47
C GLU A 230 1.78 -3.75 2.06
N ILE A 231 1.76 -2.68 2.88
CA ILE A 231 1.22 -1.36 2.47
C ILE A 231 1.79 -0.90 1.12
N GLY A 232 3.07 -1.17 0.86
CA GLY A 232 3.75 -0.78 -0.39
C GLY A 232 3.27 -1.52 -1.64
N GLN A 233 2.34 -2.47 -1.52
CA GLN A 233 1.69 -3.13 -2.66
C GLN A 233 0.53 -2.30 -3.23
N LEU A 234 0.01 -1.33 -2.48
CA LEU A 234 -1.11 -0.48 -2.89
C LEU A 234 -0.64 0.69 -3.78
N GLU A 235 0.11 0.39 -4.85
CA GLU A 235 0.80 1.35 -5.72
C GLU A 235 -0.10 2.44 -6.33
N ASN A 236 -1.42 2.20 -6.42
CA ASN A 236 -2.42 3.13 -6.95
C ASN A 236 -2.95 4.15 -5.92
N LEU A 237 -2.58 4.06 -4.63
CA LEU A 237 -3.01 5.02 -3.62
C LEU A 237 -2.63 6.46 -3.99
N THR A 238 -3.62 7.35 -3.93
CA THR A 238 -3.46 8.81 -4.02
C THR A 238 -3.66 9.48 -2.67
N THR A 239 -4.43 8.89 -1.77
CA THR A 239 -4.71 9.41 -0.42
C THR A 239 -4.61 8.29 0.60
N LEU A 240 -3.85 8.49 1.67
CA LEU A 240 -3.72 7.56 2.78
C LEU A 240 -3.86 8.32 4.10
N SER A 241 -4.88 7.98 4.88
CA SER A 241 -5.11 8.54 6.21
C SER A 241 -4.80 7.52 7.30
N LEU A 242 -3.94 7.92 8.23
CA LEU A 242 -3.40 7.16 9.35
C LEU A 242 -3.47 7.94 10.66
N SER A 243 -4.17 9.08 10.67
CA SER A 243 -4.20 10.00 11.81
C SER A 243 -4.89 9.36 13.02
N LEU A 244 -4.62 9.89 14.22
CA LEU A 244 -5.26 9.45 15.48
C LEU A 244 -5.03 7.96 15.82
N ASN A 245 -3.90 7.39 15.41
CA ASN A 245 -3.49 6.03 15.74
C ASN A 245 -2.37 6.02 16.80
N ASN A 246 -1.77 4.86 17.06
CA ASN A 246 -0.65 4.67 17.99
C ASN A 246 0.61 4.20 17.24
N LEU A 247 0.80 4.65 15.99
CA LEU A 247 1.94 4.24 15.16
C LEU A 247 3.25 4.75 15.76
N VAL A 248 4.23 3.84 15.90
CA VAL A 248 5.59 4.15 16.38
C VAL A 248 6.64 4.13 15.27
N ASP A 249 6.28 3.67 14.08
CA ASP A 249 7.09 3.71 12.86
C ASP A 249 6.19 3.80 11.60
N LEU A 250 6.83 4.10 10.47
CA LEU A 250 6.28 3.84 9.14
C LEU A 250 7.25 2.87 8.43
N PRO A 251 6.77 1.79 7.79
CA PRO A 251 7.63 0.85 7.09
C PRO A 251 8.32 1.52 5.89
N PRO A 252 9.59 1.16 5.56
CA PRO A 252 10.29 1.67 4.38
C PRO A 252 9.49 1.53 3.08
N GLU A 253 8.68 0.47 2.98
CA GLU A 253 7.80 0.19 1.86
C GLU A 253 6.73 1.27 1.60
N ILE A 254 6.52 2.22 2.52
CA ILE A 254 5.73 3.44 2.26
C ILE A 254 6.25 4.19 1.02
N GLY A 255 7.56 4.18 0.77
CA GLY A 255 8.19 4.81 -0.39
C GLY A 255 7.75 4.24 -1.75
N ASN A 256 7.16 3.03 -1.77
CA ASN A 256 6.63 2.42 -3.00
C ASN A 256 5.34 3.09 -3.49
N LEU A 257 4.65 3.87 -2.64
CA LEU A 257 3.39 4.56 -2.97
C LEU A 257 3.63 5.79 -3.88
N SER A 258 4.24 5.57 -5.05
CA SER A 258 4.71 6.62 -5.95
C SER A 258 3.62 7.54 -6.52
N ASN A 259 2.34 7.11 -6.48
CA ASN A 259 1.17 7.91 -6.86
C ASN A 259 0.56 8.73 -5.71
N LEU A 260 1.03 8.54 -4.47
CA LEU A 260 0.46 9.17 -3.28
C LEU A 260 0.62 10.68 -3.35
N ARG A 261 -0.47 11.41 -3.06
CA ARG A 261 -0.56 12.87 -3.10
C ARG A 261 -0.75 13.46 -1.72
N GLU A 262 -1.55 12.81 -0.88
CA GLU A 262 -1.79 13.23 0.50
C GLU A 262 -1.55 12.07 1.47
N LEU A 263 -0.73 12.35 2.49
CA LEU A 263 -0.41 11.42 3.57
C LEU A 263 -0.71 12.11 4.91
N PHE A 264 -1.76 11.64 5.59
CA PHE A 264 -2.19 12.17 6.89
C PHE A 264 -1.76 11.20 7.99
N VAL A 265 -0.86 11.62 8.90
CA VAL A 265 -0.35 10.81 10.01
C VAL A 265 -0.37 11.60 11.34
N THR A 266 -1.23 12.62 11.40
CA THR A 266 -1.37 13.53 12.54
C THR A 266 -1.84 12.80 13.78
N THR A 267 -1.31 13.14 14.96
CA THR A 267 -1.63 12.47 16.24
C THR A 267 -1.27 10.98 16.21
N ASN A 268 0.04 10.70 16.27
CA ASN A 268 0.64 9.37 16.39
C ASN A 268 1.87 9.44 17.33
N ASN A 269 2.67 8.38 17.43
CA ASN A 269 3.85 8.29 18.31
C ASN A 269 5.16 8.13 17.50
N LEU A 270 5.25 8.73 16.31
CA LEU A 270 6.42 8.59 15.44
C LEU A 270 7.64 9.37 15.97
N PRO A 271 8.79 8.73 16.26
CA PRO A 271 10.01 9.41 16.73
C PRO A 271 10.90 9.94 15.59
N ASP A 272 10.76 9.34 14.40
CA ASP A 272 11.43 9.66 13.15
C ASP A 272 10.58 9.23 11.94
N LEU A 273 11.11 9.41 10.73
CA LEU A 273 10.52 8.96 9.46
C LEU A 273 11.54 8.09 8.70
N PRO A 274 11.10 7.07 7.95
CA PRO A 274 11.98 6.32 7.07
C PRO A 274 12.56 7.24 5.97
N PRO A 275 13.85 7.12 5.60
CA PRO A 275 14.43 7.83 4.46
C PRO A 275 13.65 7.64 3.15
N GLU A 276 12.99 6.50 3.00
CA GLU A 276 12.11 6.15 1.89
C GLU A 276 10.92 7.10 1.72
N ILE A 277 10.58 7.94 2.72
CA ILE A 277 9.59 9.01 2.57
C ILE A 277 9.90 9.92 1.37
N GLY A 278 11.19 10.16 1.06
CA GLY A 278 11.63 10.95 -0.10
C GLY A 278 11.27 10.35 -1.47
N GLN A 279 10.87 9.09 -1.52
CA GLN A 279 10.51 8.38 -2.76
C GLN A 279 9.07 8.65 -3.21
N LEU A 280 8.24 9.28 -2.35
CA LEU A 280 6.85 9.68 -2.64
C LEU A 280 6.78 10.85 -3.65
N SER A 281 7.24 10.59 -4.88
CA SER A 281 7.49 11.64 -5.88
C SER A 281 6.25 12.44 -6.31
N SER A 282 5.04 11.93 -6.09
CA SER A 282 3.77 12.62 -6.36
C SER A 282 3.21 13.39 -5.16
N LEU A 283 3.86 13.36 -3.99
CA LEU A 283 3.30 13.90 -2.75
C LEU A 283 3.18 15.43 -2.80
N MET A 284 2.00 15.91 -2.45
CA MET A 284 1.61 17.33 -2.43
C MET A 284 1.33 17.82 -1.01
N GLY A 285 0.74 16.97 -0.15
CA GLY A 285 0.46 17.25 1.26
C GLY A 285 1.02 16.16 2.19
N LEU A 286 1.77 16.58 3.21
CA LEU A 286 2.29 15.71 4.26
C LEU A 286 1.93 16.29 5.63
N TYR A 287 1.11 15.57 6.39
CA TYR A 287 0.55 16.04 7.65
C TYR A 287 1.02 15.14 8.81
N LEU A 288 1.96 15.66 9.58
CA LEU A 288 2.72 14.97 10.63
C LEU A 288 2.62 15.69 11.99
N SER A 289 1.59 16.53 12.18
CA SER A 289 1.42 17.25 13.44
C SER A 289 1.17 16.30 14.61
N ASP A 290 1.47 16.74 15.83
CA ASP A 290 1.21 16.01 17.08
C ASP A 290 1.82 14.60 17.07
N ASN A 291 3.15 14.54 16.86
CA ASN A 291 3.96 13.33 16.86
C ASN A 291 5.19 13.52 17.77
N GLU A 292 6.08 12.54 17.85
CA GLU A 292 7.29 12.57 18.68
C GLU A 292 8.57 12.86 17.84
N LEU A 293 8.42 13.48 16.66
CA LEU A 293 9.50 13.61 15.68
C LEU A 293 10.63 14.47 16.23
N SER A 294 11.80 13.85 16.42
CA SER A 294 13.00 14.51 16.95
C SER A 294 13.92 15.08 15.86
N ALA A 295 13.81 14.53 14.64
CA ALA A 295 14.52 14.96 13.43
C ALA A 295 13.73 14.58 12.17
N LEU A 296 14.12 15.14 11.02
CA LEU A 296 13.60 14.78 9.70
C LEU A 296 14.73 14.18 8.84
N PRO A 297 14.46 13.15 8.02
CA PRO A 297 15.46 12.60 7.11
C PRO A 297 15.84 13.63 6.02
N PRO A 298 17.13 13.76 5.64
CA PRO A 298 17.56 14.58 4.50
C PRO A 298 16.81 14.27 3.21
N GLU A 299 16.41 13.02 3.02
CA GLU A 299 15.63 12.53 1.89
C GLU A 299 14.27 13.23 1.73
N LEU A 300 13.73 13.86 2.79
CA LEU A 300 12.52 14.68 2.70
C LEU A 300 12.65 15.77 1.60
N GLY A 301 13.84 16.34 1.40
CA GLY A 301 14.11 17.33 0.36
C GLY A 301 13.89 16.83 -1.09
N GLN A 302 13.77 15.52 -1.30
CA GLN A 302 13.49 14.92 -2.60
C GLN A 302 12.03 15.10 -3.05
N LEU A 303 11.12 15.49 -2.14
CA LEU A 303 9.70 15.71 -2.38
C LEU A 303 9.43 17.02 -3.17
N SER A 304 9.92 17.06 -4.41
CA SER A 304 9.89 18.25 -5.28
C SER A 304 8.49 18.80 -5.60
N ASN A 305 7.45 17.97 -5.49
CA ASN A 305 6.04 18.35 -5.67
C ASN A 305 5.31 18.77 -4.38
N LEU A 306 5.95 18.67 -3.21
CA LEU A 306 5.33 18.95 -1.92
C LEU A 306 4.96 20.44 -1.83
N GLN A 307 3.68 20.71 -1.54
CA GLN A 307 3.10 22.05 -1.46
C GLN A 307 2.79 22.44 -0.01
N VAL A 308 2.47 21.44 0.81
CA VAL A 308 1.98 21.59 2.19
C VAL A 308 2.70 20.62 3.10
N LEU A 309 3.35 21.14 4.14
CA LEU A 309 4.03 20.36 5.18
C LEU A 309 3.62 20.85 6.58
N TYR A 310 2.90 19.99 7.30
CA TYR A 310 2.47 20.23 8.69
C TYR A 310 3.29 19.37 9.63
N LEU A 311 4.00 20.02 10.56
CA LEU A 311 4.94 19.43 11.53
C LEU A 311 4.74 20.03 12.93
N SER A 312 3.55 20.56 13.23
CA SER A 312 3.29 21.23 14.51
C SER A 312 3.25 20.24 15.67
N GLY A 313 3.55 20.65 16.90
CA GLY A 313 3.47 19.75 18.06
C GLY A 313 4.40 18.54 17.96
N ASN A 314 5.67 18.77 17.65
CA ASN A 314 6.71 17.74 17.56
C ASN A 314 7.94 18.15 18.41
N ASP A 315 8.95 17.29 18.50
CA ASP A 315 10.15 17.52 19.30
C ASP A 315 11.35 18.07 18.49
N LEU A 316 11.13 18.56 17.26
CA LEU A 316 12.19 18.97 16.33
C LEU A 316 13.06 20.08 16.93
N SER A 317 14.36 19.83 17.03
CA SER A 317 15.35 20.80 17.54
C SER A 317 16.16 21.49 16.44
N THR A 318 16.25 20.85 15.26
CA THR A 318 16.86 21.35 14.03
C THR A 318 16.07 20.86 12.81
N LEU A 319 16.35 21.41 11.63
CA LEU A 319 15.85 20.92 10.34
C LEU A 319 17.04 20.56 9.43
N PRO A 320 16.94 19.52 8.58
CA PRO A 320 17.97 19.20 7.60
C PRO A 320 18.10 20.34 6.57
N PRO A 321 19.31 20.72 6.13
CA PRO A 321 19.51 21.71 5.06
C PRO A 321 18.73 21.39 3.78
N GLU A 322 18.53 20.11 3.49
CA GLU A 322 17.75 19.57 2.38
C GLU A 322 16.29 20.06 2.36
N ILE A 323 15.75 20.57 3.46
CA ILE A 323 14.43 21.21 3.50
C ILE A 323 14.30 22.33 2.44
N GLY A 324 15.39 23.05 2.13
CA GLY A 324 15.42 24.08 1.09
C GLY A 324 15.18 23.57 -0.34
N GLN A 325 15.28 22.25 -0.56
CA GLN A 325 15.08 21.62 -1.87
C GLN A 325 13.59 21.39 -2.21
N LEU A 326 12.68 21.62 -1.26
CA LEU A 326 11.23 21.53 -1.42
C LEU A 326 10.69 22.68 -2.29
N SER A 327 11.05 22.66 -3.58
CA SER A 327 10.91 23.81 -4.48
C SER A 327 9.46 24.25 -4.72
N SER A 328 8.48 23.38 -4.49
CA SER A 328 7.05 23.64 -4.67
C SER A 328 6.32 24.02 -3.36
N LEU A 329 7.03 24.09 -2.23
CA LEU A 329 6.43 24.25 -0.91
C LEU A 329 5.83 25.65 -0.75
N GLY A 330 4.51 25.70 -0.57
CA GLY A 330 3.74 26.93 -0.34
C GLY A 330 3.41 27.18 1.13
N ALA A 331 3.26 26.13 1.94
CA ALA A 331 2.96 26.23 3.36
C ALA A 331 3.82 25.28 4.20
N LEU A 332 4.45 25.83 5.25
CA LEU A 332 5.27 25.10 6.22
C LEU A 332 4.87 25.49 7.65
N ILE A 333 4.30 24.54 8.39
CA ILE A 333 3.72 24.77 9.72
C ILE A 333 4.53 24.00 10.79
N LEU A 334 5.41 24.70 11.51
CA LEU A 334 6.36 24.16 12.49
C LEU A 334 6.02 24.60 13.94
N ALA A 335 4.80 25.06 14.20
CA ALA A 335 4.40 25.61 15.49
C ALA A 335 4.49 24.58 16.63
N GLY A 336 5.01 24.97 17.80
CA GLY A 336 5.13 24.03 18.93
C GLY A 336 6.20 22.97 18.69
N ASN A 337 7.43 23.41 18.46
CA ASN A 337 8.62 22.56 18.35
C ASN A 337 9.75 23.12 19.24
N ASN A 338 10.92 22.49 19.21
CA ASN A 338 12.10 22.90 19.97
C ASN A 338 13.16 23.62 19.10
N LEU A 339 12.77 24.20 17.95
CA LEU A 339 13.72 24.76 16.97
C LEU A 339 14.46 25.96 17.56
N SER A 340 15.79 25.88 17.59
CA SER A 340 16.67 26.96 18.08
C SER A 340 17.29 27.80 16.96
N GLU A 341 17.34 27.25 15.75
CA GLU A 341 17.80 27.88 14.50
C GLU A 341 17.05 27.29 13.29
N ILE A 342 17.15 27.96 12.14
CA ILE A 342 16.65 27.53 10.84
C ILE A 342 17.86 27.44 9.89
N PRO A 343 17.98 26.42 9.01
CA PRO A 343 19.11 26.32 8.09
C PRO A 343 19.10 27.44 7.05
N SER A 344 20.28 27.88 6.59
CA SER A 344 20.43 28.95 5.59
C SER A 344 19.89 28.60 4.20
N GLU A 345 19.58 27.33 3.99
CA GLU A 345 19.01 26.76 2.80
C GLU A 345 17.51 27.07 2.68
N PHE A 346 16.84 27.53 3.75
CA PHE A 346 15.44 28.02 3.71
C PHE A 346 15.22 29.12 2.66
N GLN A 347 16.24 29.93 2.35
CA GLN A 347 16.16 30.95 1.31
C GLN A 347 15.85 30.38 -0.09
N GLN A 348 15.99 29.07 -0.30
CA GLN A 348 15.71 28.37 -1.55
C GLN A 348 14.21 28.04 -1.73
N LEU A 349 13.39 28.16 -0.68
CA LEU A 349 11.95 27.91 -0.66
C LEU A 349 11.15 29.01 -1.40
N SER A 350 11.52 29.30 -2.64
CA SER A 350 11.04 30.44 -3.44
C SER A 350 9.52 30.51 -3.64
N ASN A 351 8.77 29.43 -3.43
CA ASN A 351 7.31 29.40 -3.52
C ASN A 351 6.60 29.49 -2.16
N LEU A 352 7.32 29.63 -1.04
CA LEU A 352 6.73 29.66 0.30
C LEU A 352 5.92 30.95 0.50
N VAL A 353 4.63 30.76 0.79
CA VAL A 353 3.65 31.83 1.06
C VAL A 353 3.34 31.91 2.56
N VAL A 354 3.38 30.77 3.26
CA VAL A 354 2.91 30.64 4.62
C VAL A 354 3.96 29.94 5.48
N LEU A 355 4.43 30.60 6.53
CA LEU A 355 5.39 30.04 7.49
C LEU A 355 4.92 30.27 8.93
N ASP A 356 4.75 29.17 9.67
CA ASP A 356 4.42 29.21 11.10
C ASP A 356 5.57 28.66 11.94
N LEU A 357 6.19 29.53 12.74
CA LEU A 357 7.29 29.21 13.66
C LEU A 357 6.91 29.53 15.12
N ARG A 358 5.61 29.58 15.45
CA ARG A 358 5.15 29.87 16.81
C ARG A 358 5.66 28.85 17.83
N ASN A 359 5.76 29.26 19.09
CA ASN A 359 6.07 28.36 20.22
C ASN A 359 7.30 27.47 19.93
N ASN A 360 8.44 28.13 19.69
CA ASN A 360 9.75 27.52 19.41
C ASN A 360 10.86 28.18 20.27
N GLU A 361 12.12 27.81 20.08
CA GLU A 361 13.28 28.34 20.84
C GLU A 361 14.12 29.38 20.08
N LEU A 362 13.59 29.93 18.98
CA LEU A 362 14.31 30.81 18.06
C LEU A 362 14.75 32.11 18.75
N SER A 363 15.94 32.58 18.38
CA SER A 363 16.53 33.83 18.90
C SER A 363 16.44 35.00 17.91
N GLY A 364 16.15 34.69 16.64
CA GLY A 364 16.15 35.66 15.55
C GLY A 364 16.13 34.97 14.19
N LEU A 365 15.78 35.73 13.16
CA LEU A 365 15.76 35.32 11.76
C LEU A 365 16.45 36.40 10.94
N GLY A 366 17.54 36.02 10.27
CA GLY A 366 18.22 36.87 9.29
C GLY A 366 17.77 36.62 7.85
N THR A 367 18.17 37.47 6.90
CA THR A 367 17.77 37.38 5.48
C THR A 367 18.02 36.03 4.83
N ASN A 368 19.09 35.33 5.21
CA ASN A 368 19.43 34.00 4.72
C ASN A 368 18.44 32.88 5.14
N HIS A 369 17.42 33.20 5.96
CA HIS A 369 16.40 32.25 6.42
C HIS A 369 15.01 32.53 5.85
N ILE A 370 14.86 33.56 4.99
CA ILE A 370 13.61 33.86 4.29
C ILE A 370 13.85 33.77 2.77
N PRO A 371 12.97 33.12 2.01
CA PRO A 371 13.10 33.03 0.56
C PRO A 371 12.97 34.39 -0.12
N MET A 372 14.07 34.87 -0.68
CA MET A 372 14.15 36.17 -1.38
C MET A 372 14.10 35.94 -2.89
N VAL A 373 13.20 36.64 -3.58
CA VAL A 373 12.90 36.41 -5.01
C VAL A 373 13.81 37.22 -5.93
N ASN A 374 14.28 38.41 -5.51
CA ASN A 374 15.14 39.30 -6.29
C ASN A 374 16.24 39.96 -5.44
N SER A 375 17.13 39.16 -4.85
CA SER A 375 18.28 39.66 -4.08
C SER A 375 19.46 40.04 -4.99
N ASP A 376 19.62 41.33 -5.30
CA ASP A 376 20.86 41.87 -5.87
C ASP A 376 21.89 42.10 -4.75
N PRO A 377 23.07 41.46 -4.75
CA PRO A 377 24.11 41.72 -3.74
C PRO A 377 24.67 43.16 -3.77
N LEU A 378 24.31 43.99 -4.75
CA LEU A 378 24.69 45.39 -4.88
C LEU A 378 23.58 46.39 -4.52
N THR A 379 22.32 45.96 -4.44
CA THR A 379 21.19 46.80 -3.98
C THR A 379 20.25 46.01 -3.08
N ILE A 380 20.01 46.52 -1.86
CA ILE A 380 19.07 45.91 -0.91
C ILE A 380 17.64 46.14 -1.42
N SER A 381 17.16 45.23 -2.28
CA SER A 381 15.77 45.10 -2.69
C SER A 381 15.18 43.87 -1.99
N CYS A 382 14.38 44.11 -0.96
CA CYS A 382 13.72 43.07 -0.19
C CYS A 382 12.43 42.66 -0.90
N GLU A 383 12.46 41.52 -1.59
CA GLU A 383 11.30 40.92 -2.25
C GLU A 383 11.19 39.45 -1.84
N SER A 384 10.01 39.01 -1.40
CA SER A 384 9.69 37.63 -1.03
C SER A 384 8.28 37.27 -1.54
N ASN A 385 8.02 35.98 -1.71
CA ASN A 385 6.66 35.45 -1.97
C ASN A 385 5.91 35.12 -0.66
N LEU A 386 6.59 35.19 0.49
CA LEU A 386 6.00 35.01 1.81
C LEU A 386 4.92 36.09 2.04
N GLN A 387 3.74 35.68 2.51
CA GLN A 387 2.61 36.57 2.81
C GLN A 387 2.23 36.52 4.30
N VAL A 388 2.45 35.39 4.98
CA VAL A 388 2.10 35.24 6.40
C VAL A 388 3.25 34.58 7.15
N LEU A 389 3.63 35.21 8.27
CA LEU A 389 4.74 34.79 9.11
C LEU A 389 4.33 34.85 10.59
N TRP A 390 3.97 33.71 11.17
CA TRP A 390 3.63 33.62 12.59
C TRP A 390 4.86 33.31 13.43
N LEU A 391 5.14 34.16 14.43
CA LEU A 391 6.37 34.10 15.23
C LEU A 391 6.15 34.19 16.75
N ALA A 392 4.89 34.28 17.19
CA ALA A 392 4.48 34.37 18.59
C ALA A 392 5.05 33.25 19.48
N GLU A 393 5.12 33.51 20.80
CA GLU A 393 5.47 32.51 21.83
C GLU A 393 6.88 31.87 21.70
N ASN A 394 7.79 32.44 20.91
CA ASN A 394 9.19 32.03 20.92
C ASN A 394 9.87 32.40 22.25
N LYS A 395 10.67 31.47 22.82
CA LYS A 395 11.23 31.57 24.19
C LYS A 395 12.25 32.70 24.40
N LYS A 396 12.64 33.43 23.36
CA LYS A 396 13.56 34.58 23.41
C LYS A 396 12.96 35.77 22.64
N PRO A 397 13.32 37.02 22.98
CA PRO A 397 13.07 38.16 22.12
C PRO A 397 13.72 37.89 20.75
N MET A 398 12.91 37.83 19.72
CA MET A 398 13.34 37.42 18.39
C MET A 398 13.75 38.66 17.61
N VAL A 399 15.01 38.66 17.16
CA VAL A 399 15.57 39.74 16.34
C VAL A 399 15.38 39.40 14.87
N LEU A 400 14.74 40.29 14.11
CA LEU A 400 14.62 40.20 12.66
C LEU A 400 15.67 41.11 11.99
N ASP A 401 16.22 40.66 10.86
CA ASP A 401 16.96 41.57 9.98
C ASP A 401 16.02 42.62 9.37
N ASP A 402 16.52 43.84 9.19
CA ASP A 402 15.74 44.99 8.70
C ASP A 402 14.98 44.68 7.40
N CYS A 403 15.58 43.88 6.52
CA CYS A 403 14.98 43.47 5.25
C CYS A 403 13.69 42.61 5.41
N ILE A 404 13.53 41.93 6.55
CA ILE A 404 12.28 41.22 6.88
C ILE A 404 11.22 42.22 7.35
N CYS A 405 11.62 43.26 8.08
CA CYS A 405 10.73 44.32 8.51
C CYS A 405 10.32 45.26 7.35
N ASP A 406 11.22 45.51 6.39
CA ASP A 406 10.95 46.25 5.15
C ASP A 406 10.00 45.49 4.18
N LEU A 407 9.70 44.21 4.45
CA LEU A 407 8.64 43.46 3.77
C LEU A 407 7.25 43.66 4.43
N ASP A 408 7.19 44.19 5.65
CA ASP A 408 5.94 44.46 6.37
C ASP A 408 5.52 45.94 6.19
N LYS A 409 4.38 46.12 5.53
CA LYS A 409 3.78 47.41 5.22
C LYS A 409 3.41 48.24 6.45
N ASP A 410 2.98 47.61 7.53
CA ASP A 410 2.62 48.30 8.77
C ASP A 410 3.88 48.81 9.51
N HIS A 411 5.06 48.29 9.15
CA HIS A 411 6.37 48.71 9.68
C HIS A 411 7.21 49.55 8.70
N GLY A 412 6.62 49.98 7.59
CA GLY A 412 7.23 50.91 6.62
C GLY A 412 7.64 50.28 5.29
N GLY A 413 7.40 48.98 5.12
CA GLY A 413 7.67 48.22 3.92
C GLY A 413 6.79 48.55 2.70
N THR A 414 7.11 47.94 1.57
CA THR A 414 6.36 48.09 0.30
C THR A 414 5.62 46.82 -0.13
N VAL A 415 5.96 45.68 0.47
CA VAL A 415 5.23 44.41 0.40
C VAL A 415 4.26 44.35 1.59
N ASP A 416 3.25 43.48 1.54
CA ASP A 416 2.33 43.20 2.64
C ASP A 416 2.67 41.78 3.15
N ILE A 417 3.27 41.67 4.34
CA ILE A 417 3.41 40.40 5.05
C ILE A 417 2.77 40.51 6.43
N ASP A 418 1.86 39.60 6.75
CA ASP A 418 1.23 39.53 8.07
C ASP A 418 2.25 38.94 9.08
N ILE A 419 2.98 39.80 9.79
CA ILE A 419 3.82 39.41 10.94
C ILE A 419 2.92 39.22 12.16
N VAL A 420 2.55 37.99 12.46
CA VAL A 420 1.54 37.70 13.50
C VAL A 420 2.17 37.32 14.83
N LEU A 421 1.98 38.21 15.81
CA LEU A 421 2.62 38.19 17.14
C LEU A 421 1.60 37.97 18.27
N ALA A 422 0.71 36.99 18.11
CA ALA A 422 -0.42 36.73 19.03
C ALA A 422 -0.02 36.77 20.53
N PRO A 423 -0.85 37.37 21.40
CA PRO A 423 -0.46 37.73 22.76
C PRO A 423 -0.39 36.52 23.71
N ASP A 424 0.79 36.30 24.29
CA ASP A 424 1.02 35.40 25.41
C ASP A 424 0.47 36.00 26.73
N PRO A 425 -0.44 35.31 27.45
CA PRO A 425 -0.95 35.77 28.76
C PRO A 425 0.10 35.79 29.88
N GLU A 426 1.15 34.98 29.81
CA GLU A 426 2.22 34.87 30.79
C GLU A 426 3.44 35.76 30.43
N ASN A 427 3.66 36.04 29.14
CA ASN A 427 4.65 37.00 28.64
C ASN A 427 4.00 38.25 27.99
N PRO A 428 3.68 39.31 28.75
CA PRO A 428 2.97 40.50 28.25
C PRO A 428 3.82 41.43 27.33
N ASN A 429 5.04 41.04 26.99
CA ASN A 429 5.91 41.71 26.01
C ASN A 429 6.67 40.67 25.15
N PRO A 430 6.00 39.90 24.27
CA PRO A 430 6.69 39.16 23.22
C PRO A 430 7.11 40.18 22.16
N SER A 431 8.25 40.85 22.39
CA SER A 431 8.76 41.88 21.47
C SER A 431 9.55 41.24 20.35
N VAL A 432 9.07 41.40 19.12
CA VAL A 432 9.88 41.26 17.93
C VAL A 432 10.60 42.58 17.68
N VAL A 433 11.87 42.47 17.29
CA VAL A 433 12.80 43.60 17.22
C VAL A 433 13.51 43.53 15.86
N CYS A 434 13.19 44.46 14.94
CA CYS A 434 14.06 44.81 13.81
C CYS A 434 15.39 45.35 14.38
N GLN A 435 16.50 45.53 13.65
CA GLN A 435 17.85 45.69 14.25
C GLN A 435 18.07 46.98 15.10
N GLY A 436 17.47 47.03 16.30
CA GLY A 436 17.41 48.19 17.21
C GLY A 436 15.98 48.70 17.50
N ASP A 437 14.99 48.39 16.66
CA ASP A 437 13.64 48.96 16.71
C ASP A 437 12.55 47.92 17.01
N VAL A 438 11.60 48.26 17.89
CA VAL A 438 10.56 47.37 18.38
C VAL A 438 9.32 47.44 17.48
N ILE A 439 8.88 46.30 16.95
CA ILE A 439 7.62 46.14 16.22
C ILE A 439 6.44 46.53 17.16
N GLY A 440 5.49 47.31 16.65
CA GLY A 440 4.46 47.99 17.45
C GLY A 440 3.55 47.06 18.26
N LYS A 441 3.03 47.55 19.40
CA LYS A 441 2.08 46.84 20.28
C LYS A 441 0.63 46.90 19.79
#